data_AF-A0A1Y6E774-F1
#
_entry.id   AF-A0A1Y6E774-F1
#
_cell.length_a   1.000
_cell.length_b   1.000
_cell.length_c   1.000
_cell.angle_alpha   90.00
_cell.angle_beta   90.00
_cell.angle_gamma   90.00
#
_symmetry.space_group_name_H-M   'P 1'
#
loop_
_entity.id
_entity.type
_entity.pdbx_description
1 polymer ?
#
loop_
_entity_poly.entity_id
_entity_poly.type
_entity_poly.pdbx_seq_one_letter_code
_entity_poly.pdbx_strand_id
1 'polypeptide(L)' 'MMTEAEAYSAMFAFLDDYYRRTKSDDVGALLGSMSLMADGRPADDAIWAEWLASVARARAGTVDDAFRLGQ' A
#
# COMPACT_ATOMS: atom_id res chain seq x y z
N MET A 1 8.85 12.82 -10.67
CA MET A 1 8.41 11.42 -10.73
C MET A 1 8.84 10.77 -9.43
N MET A 2 7.94 10.10 -8.72
CA MET A 2 8.28 9.44 -7.46
C MET A 2 8.94 8.09 -7.73
N THR A 3 9.89 7.73 -6.87
CA THR A 3 10.43 6.36 -6.79
C THR A 3 9.38 5.41 -6.21
N GLU A 4 9.60 4.10 -6.38
CA GLU A 4 8.75 3.05 -5.84
C GLU A 4 8.68 3.12 -4.31
N ALA A 5 9.78 3.47 -3.64
CA ALA A 5 9.86 3.60 -2.20
C ALA A 5 9.13 4.86 -1.69
N GLU A 6 9.25 5.99 -2.39
CA GLU A 6 8.49 7.21 -2.05
C GLU A 6 6.98 6.99 -2.22
N ALA A 7 6.57 6.33 -3.30
CA ALA A 7 5.17 5.99 -3.52
C ALA A 7 4.65 4.98 -2.47
N TYR A 8 5.48 4.04 -2.03
CA TYR A 8 5.14 3.12 -0.93
C TYR A 8 4.91 3.88 0.38
N SER A 9 5.81 4.81 0.69
CA SER A 9 5.72 5.64 1.89
C SER A 9 4.47 6.53 1.86
N ALA A 10 4.12 7.08 0.69
CA ALA A 10 2.90 7.86 0.52
C ALA A 10 1.63 7.01 0.73
N MET A 11 1.59 5.78 0.19
CA MET A 11 0.50 4.84 0.44
C MET A 11 0.39 4.48 1.93
N PHE A 12 1.51 4.14 2.57
CA PHE A 12 1.54 3.81 4.00
C PHE A 12 0.98 4.96 4.84
N ALA A 13 1.43 6.18 4.60
CA ALA A 13 0.97 7.37 5.33
C ALA A 13 -0.54 7.59 5.16
N PHE A 14 -1.08 7.42 3.95
CA PHE A 14 -2.51 7.53 3.70
C PHE A 14 -3.34 6.49 4.48
N LEU A 15 -2.89 5.23 4.47
CA LEU A 15 -3.55 4.14 5.18
C LEU A 15 -3.47 4.30 6.69
N ASP A 16 -2.33 4.75 7.21
CA ASP A 16 -2.12 5.06 8.63
C ASP A 16 -3.10 6.15 9.11
N ASP A 17 -3.24 7.24 8.36
CA ASP A 17 -4.21 8.29 8.67
C ASP A 17 -5.67 7.82 8.54
N TYR A 18 -5.96 6.91 7.60
CA TYR A 18 -7.28 6.28 7.52
C TYR A 18 -7.56 5.37 8.72
N TYR A 19 -6.60 4.53 9.12
CA TYR A 19 -6.70 3.68 10.30
C TYR A 19 -6.86 4.49 11.58
N ARG A 20 -6.10 5.58 11.75
CA ARG A 20 -6.23 6.46 12.92
C ARG A 20 -7.66 6.98 13.12
N ARG A 21 -8.35 7.30 12.02
CA ARG A 21 -9.73 7.83 12.01
C ARG A 21 -10.80 6.75 12.20
N THR A 22 -10.59 5.58 11.60
CA THR A 22 -11.64 4.55 11.51
C THR A 22 -11.47 3.41 12.51
N LYS A 23 -10.24 3.16 12.97
CA LYS A 23 -9.86 1.97 13.73
C LYS A 23 -10.27 0.67 13.04
N SER A 24 -10.26 0.65 11.70
CA SER A 24 -10.55 -0.55 10.92
C SER A 24 -9.49 -1.62 11.16
N ASP A 25 -9.92 -2.78 11.67
CA ASP A 25 -9.02 -3.91 11.96
C ASP A 25 -8.28 -4.40 10.71
N ASP A 26 -8.97 -4.49 9.57
CA ASP A 26 -8.36 -4.94 8.30
C ASP A 26 -7.23 -4.00 7.84
N VAL A 27 -7.44 -2.68 7.98
CA VAL A 27 -6.40 -1.70 7.63
C VAL A 27 -5.25 -1.76 8.64
N GLY A 28 -5.55 -1.96 9.92
CA GLY A 28 -4.53 -2.15 10.95
C GLY A 28 -3.65 -3.38 10.70
N ALA A 29 -4.26 -4.51 10.33
CA ALA A 29 -3.55 -5.73 9.97
C ALA A 29 -2.64 -5.52 8.75
N LEU A 30 -3.15 -4.87 7.71
CA LEU A 30 -2.36 -4.54 6.51
C LEU A 30 -1.18 -3.61 6.85
N LEU A 31 -1.38 -2.56 7.64
CA LEU A 31 -0.31 -1.67 8.11
C LEU A 31 0.77 -2.43 8.91
N GLY A 32 0.35 -3.43 9.68
CA GLY A 32 1.27 -4.36 10.37
C GLY A 32 2.19 -5.08 9.38
N SER A 33 1.63 -5.71 8.35
CA SER A 33 2.41 -6.40 7.31
C SER A 33 3.28 -5.45 6.49
N MET A 34 2.81 -4.22 6.26
CA MET A 34 3.51 -3.20 5.49
C MET A 34 4.62 -2.48 6.25
N SER A 35 4.64 -2.54 7.58
CA SER A 35 5.58 -1.79 8.41
C SER A 35 7.02 -2.16 8.08
N LEU A 36 7.87 -1.15 7.88
CA LEU A 36 9.28 -1.39 7.55
C LEU A 36 10.05 -1.84 8.80
N MET A 37 10.83 -2.90 8.64
CA MET A 37 11.80 -3.36 9.62
C MET A 37 13.08 -2.52 9.55
N ALA A 38 14.02 -2.80 10.45
CA ALA A 38 15.28 -2.05 10.54
C ALA A 38 16.15 -2.12 9.27
N ASP A 39 15.93 -3.12 8.41
CA ASP A 39 16.60 -3.29 7.13
C ASP A 39 15.92 -2.51 5.98
N GLY A 40 14.84 -1.78 6.26
CA GLY A 40 14.08 -1.02 5.28
C GLY A 40 13.15 -1.87 4.40
N ARG A 41 12.94 -3.15 4.74
CA ARG A 41 12.00 -4.04 4.05
C ARG A 41 10.67 -4.15 4.83
N PRO A 42 9.53 -4.38 4.16
CA PRO A 42 8.27 -4.65 4.85
C PRO A 42 8.37 -5.90 5.74
N ALA A 43 7.60 -5.94 6.82
CA ALA A 43 7.55 -7.07 7.75
C ALA A 43 7.10 -8.37 7.06
N ASP A 44 6.25 -8.27 6.04
CA ASP A 44 5.93 -9.35 5.13
C ASP A 44 6.65 -9.16 3.79
N ASP A 45 7.52 -10.12 3.46
CA ASP A 45 8.32 -10.10 2.23
C ASP A 45 7.50 -10.08 0.94
N ALA A 46 6.28 -10.64 0.95
CA ALA A 46 5.40 -10.66 -0.23
C ALA A 46 4.89 -9.26 -0.59
N ILE A 47 4.69 -8.38 0.41
CA ILE A 47 4.13 -7.03 0.23
C ILE A 47 4.95 -6.20 -0.74
N TRP A 48 6.29 -6.31 -0.70
CA TRP A 48 7.13 -5.53 -1.60
C TRP A 48 6.95 -5.93 -3.06
N ALA A 49 6.84 -7.23 -3.34
CA ALA A 49 6.61 -7.73 -4.69
C ALA A 49 5.23 -7.32 -5.23
N GLU A 50 4.19 -7.43 -4.40
CA GLU A 50 2.82 -7.01 -4.73
C GLU A 50 2.73 -5.49 -4.97
N TRP A 51 3.46 -4.72 -4.17
CA TRP A 51 3.59 -3.28 -4.35
C TRP A 51 4.22 -2.92 -5.69
N LEU A 52 5.36 -3.52 -6.04
CA LEU A 52 6.03 -3.28 -7.31
C LEU A 52 5.14 -3.63 -8.52
N ALA A 53 4.38 -4.72 -8.43
CA ALA A 53 3.40 -5.09 -9.44
C ALA A 53 2.28 -4.03 -9.57
N SER A 54 1.81 -3.49 -8.44
CA SER A 54 0.80 -2.43 -8.41
C SER A 54 1.31 -1.13 -9.02
N VAL A 55 2.55 -0.72 -8.70
CA VAL A 55 3.20 0.46 -9.32
C VAL A 55 3.38 0.26 -10.82
N ALA A 56 3.77 -0.94 -11.27
CA ALA A 56 3.90 -1.24 -12.69
C ALA A 56 2.57 -1.09 -13.44
N ARG A 57 1.47 -1.60 -12.86
CA ARG A 57 0.11 -1.42 -13.41
C ARG A 57 -0.31 0.05 -13.46
N ALA A 58 -0.01 0.81 -12.41
CA ALA A 58 -0.32 2.24 -12.36
C ALA A 58 0.45 3.02 -13.45
N ARG A 59 1.74 2.74 -13.61
CA ARG A 59 2.57 3.34 -14.67
C ARG A 59 2.12 2.95 -16.08
N ALA A 60 1.61 1.73 -16.25
CA ALA A 60 1.04 1.26 -17.51
C ALA A 60 -0.37 1.83 -17.79
N GLY A 61 -0.99 2.52 -16.84
CA GLY A 61 -2.36 3.03 -16.98
C GLY A 61 -3.42 1.93 -17.00
N THR A 62 -3.14 0.77 -16.40
CA THR A 62 -4.03 -0.42 -16.43
C THR A 62 -4.80 -0.63 -15.12
N VAL A 63 -4.85 0.37 -14.25
CA VAL A 63 -5.61 0.31 -13.00
C VAL A 63 -7.02 0.84 -13.26
N ASP A 64 -8.05 0.08 -12.86
CA ASP A 64 -9.42 0.58 -12.84
C ASP A 64 -9.69 1.26 -11.50
N ASP A 65 -9.53 2.58 -11.48
CA ASP A 65 -9.72 3.40 -10.28
C ASP A 65 -11.21 3.71 -10.02
N ALA A 66 -12.10 3.30 -10.93
CA ALA A 66 -13.54 3.47 -10.75
C ALA A 66 -14.09 2.35 -9.85
N PHE A 67 -13.92 2.54 -8.53
CA PHE A 67 -14.51 1.65 -7.53
C PHE A 67 -16.04 1.61 -7.67
N ARG A 68 -16.59 0.40 -7.79
CA ARG A 68 -18.05 0.15 -7.90
C ARG A 68 -18.42 -0.95 -6.90
N LEU A 69 -19.34 -0.66 -5.99
CA LEU A 69 -19.87 -1.66 -5.07
C LEU A 69 -20.90 -2.54 -5.80
N GLY A 70 -20.70 -3.87 -5.78
CA GLY A 70 -21.72 -4.86 -6.15
C GLY A 70 -21.82 -5.24 -7.64
N GLN A 71 -20.71 -5.62 -8.28
CA GLN A 71 -20.75 -6.50 -9.47
C GLN A 71 -20.74 -7.96 -9.01
#